data_AF-A0A9P7UYS0-F1
#
_entry.id   AF-A0A9P7UYS0-F1
#
_cell.length_a   1.000
_cell.length_b   1.000
_cell.length_c   1.000
_cell.angle_alpha   90.00
_cell.angle_beta   90.00
_cell.angle_gamma   90.00
#
_symmetry.space_group_name_H-M   'P 1'
#
loop_
_entity.id
_entity.type
_entity.pdbx_description
1 polymer ?
#
loop_
_entity_poly.entity_id
_entity_poly.type
_entity_poly.pdbx_seq_one_letter_code
_entity_poly.pdbx_strand_id
1 'polypeptide(L)'
;MSVPISSKEWLNIDELIDVMWKTLDLVRVYTKPRGLPPDYSAPVVLRRGKCSVEDFCNSIHKEITKQMKYAVVWGSSAKHSRGQKVGLDHVLEDEDVVHISKK
;
A
#
# COMPACT_ATOMS: atom_id res chain seq x y z
N MET A 1 -13.43 16.97 13.44
CA MET A 1 -12.27 17.87 13.43
C MET A 1 -12.50 18.90 12.34
N SER A 2 -12.16 20.17 12.55
CA SER A 2 -12.34 21.24 11.56
C SER A 2 -11.03 21.99 11.40
N VAL A 3 -10.61 22.25 10.16
CA VAL A 3 -9.43 23.05 9.83
C VAL A 3 -9.91 24.39 9.25
N PRO A 4 -9.73 25.52 9.94
CA PRO A 4 -10.07 26.82 9.39
C PRO A 4 -9.05 27.21 8.32
N ILE A 5 -9.51 27.59 7.13
CA ILE A 5 -8.63 27.97 6.01
C ILE A 5 -8.97 29.37 5.48
N SER A 6 -7.99 30.01 4.84
CA SER A 6 -8.23 31.14 3.94
C SER A 6 -7.63 30.80 2.58
N SER A 7 -8.48 30.57 1.58
CA SER A 7 -8.04 30.24 0.22
C SER A 7 -7.36 31.42 -0.48
N LYS A 8 -7.77 32.65 -0.15
CA LYS A 8 -7.17 33.87 -0.70
C LYS A 8 -5.74 34.09 -0.19
N GLU A 9 -5.55 33.91 1.11
CA GLU A 9 -4.27 34.17 1.79
C GLU A 9 -3.41 32.89 1.90
N TRP A 10 -3.91 31.77 1.37
CA TRP A 10 -3.27 30.44 1.40
C TRP A 10 -2.91 29.94 2.82
N LEU A 11 -3.73 30.31 3.82
CA LEU A 11 -3.51 29.93 5.21
C LEU A 11 -4.06 28.54 5.50
N ASN A 12 -3.28 27.72 6.21
CA ASN A 12 -3.61 26.38 6.73
C ASN A 12 -3.97 25.34 5.66
N ILE A 13 -3.53 25.53 4.41
CA ILE A 13 -3.75 24.56 3.33
C ILE A 13 -2.90 23.30 3.53
N ASP A 14 -1.70 23.47 4.06
CA ASP A 14 -0.81 22.39 4.51
C ASP A 14 -1.46 21.54 5.61
N GLU A 15 -1.99 22.18 6.65
CA GLU A 15 -2.72 21.47 7.73
C GLU A 15 -3.94 20.73 7.18
N LEU A 16 -4.68 21.35 6.25
CA LEU A 16 -5.81 20.70 5.60
C LEU A 16 -5.37 19.42 4.86
N ILE A 17 -4.27 19.48 4.11
CA ILE A 17 -3.71 18.32 3.39
C ILE A 17 -3.31 17.22 4.37
N ASP A 18 -2.64 17.56 5.48
CA ASP A 18 -2.23 16.59 6.50
C ASP A 18 -3.43 15.92 7.17
N VAL A 19 -4.45 16.70 7.52
CA VAL A 19 -5.69 16.17 8.11
C VAL A 19 -6.42 15.30 7.10
N MET A 20 -6.47 15.70 5.82
CA MET A 20 -7.04 14.88 4.76
C MET A 20 -6.31 13.55 4.61
N TRP A 21 -4.97 13.55 4.58
CA TRP A 21 -4.17 12.33 4.48
C TRP A 21 -4.45 11.36 5.63
N LYS A 22 -4.42 11.88 6.88
CA LYS A 22 -4.74 11.10 8.08
C LYS A 22 -6.16 10.55 8.07
N THR A 23 -7.13 11.32 7.56
CA THR A 23 -8.55 10.93 7.54
C THR A 23 -8.85 9.92 6.45
N LEU A 24 -8.16 9.98 5.31
CA LEU A 24 -8.32 9.01 4.23
C LEU A 24 -7.86 7.60 4.61
N ASP A 25 -6.94 7.50 5.57
CA ASP A 25 -6.46 6.25 6.16
C ASP A 25 -6.06 5.22 5.09
N LEU A 26 -5.14 5.67 4.24
CA LEU A 26 -4.66 4.91 3.08
C LEU A 26 -3.47 4.03 3.45
N VAL A 27 -3.28 2.98 2.64
CA VAL A 27 -2.21 2.01 2.75
C VAL A 27 -1.44 2.01 1.43
N ARG A 28 -0.20 2.50 1.44
CA ARG A 28 0.70 2.52 0.27
C ARG A 28 1.51 1.24 0.28
N VAL A 29 1.45 0.50 -0.83
CA VAL A 29 2.18 -0.76 -0.98
C VAL A 29 3.10 -0.65 -2.19
N TYR A 30 4.38 -0.94 -1.98
CA TYR A 30 5.42 -0.81 -3.00
C TYR A 30 5.66 -2.13 -3.72
N THR A 31 5.78 -2.09 -5.04
CA THR A 31 6.04 -3.30 -5.83
C THR A 31 7.53 -3.57 -5.90
N LYS A 32 7.91 -4.85 -5.77
CA LYS A 32 9.29 -5.32 -5.95
C LYS A 32 9.33 -6.41 -7.01
N PRO A 33 9.71 -6.11 -8.27
CA PRO A 33 9.88 -7.14 -9.30
C PRO A 33 11.03 -8.10 -8.99
N ARG A 34 11.07 -9.25 -9.66
CA ARG A 34 12.17 -10.22 -9.49
C ARG A 34 13.47 -9.62 -10.01
N GLY A 35 14.51 -9.62 -9.18
CA GLY A 35 15.84 -9.13 -9.57
C GLY A 35 15.98 -7.61 -9.64
N LEU A 36 14.91 -6.86 -9.34
CA LEU A 36 14.93 -5.40 -9.27
C LEU A 36 14.73 -4.92 -7.83
N PRO A 37 15.23 -3.72 -7.50
CA PRO A 37 14.88 -3.06 -6.24
C PRO A 37 13.38 -2.71 -6.21
N PRO A 38 12.81 -2.47 -5.01
CA PRO A 38 11.46 -1.91 -4.90
C PRO A 38 11.35 -0.56 -5.60
N ASP A 39 10.22 -0.31 -6.24
CA ASP A 39 9.88 1.00 -6.79
C ASP A 39 9.10 1.81 -5.75
N TYR A 40 9.73 2.85 -5.20
CA TYR A 40 9.13 3.76 -4.22
C TYR A 40 8.44 4.98 -4.85
N SER A 41 8.50 5.13 -6.17
CA SER A 41 7.92 6.27 -6.88
C SER A 41 6.44 6.09 -7.20
N ALA A 42 5.99 4.84 -7.39
CA ALA A 42 4.62 4.51 -7.78
C ALA A 42 4.02 3.43 -6.87
N PRO A 43 3.60 3.79 -5.63
CA PRO A 43 2.91 2.86 -4.76
C PRO A 43 1.53 2.51 -5.30
N VAL A 44 1.09 1.29 -5.02
CA VAL A 44 -0.31 0.92 -5.12
C VAL A 44 -1.00 1.40 -3.85
N VAL A 45 -2.02 2.25 -3.99
CA VAL A 45 -2.71 2.86 -2.87
C VAL A 45 -4.03 2.14 -2.61
N LEU A 46 -4.15 1.55 -1.43
CA LEU A 46 -5.32 0.81 -0.95
C LEU A 46 -6.00 1.58 0.19
N ARG A 47 -7.25 1.27 0.49
CA ARG A 47 -7.97 1.82 1.65
C ARG A 47 -7.81 0.88 2.84
N ARG A 48 -7.64 1.41 4.06
CA ARG A 48 -7.67 0.58 5.26
C ARG A 48 -8.99 -0.19 5.34
N GLY A 49 -8.90 -1.50 5.61
CA GLY A 49 -10.03 -2.43 5.56
C GLY A 49 -10.24 -3.15 4.22
N LYS A 50 -9.60 -2.69 3.13
CA LYS A 50 -9.53 -3.38 1.83
C LYS A 50 -8.10 -3.34 1.30
N CYS A 51 -7.20 -3.93 2.08
CA CYS A 51 -5.76 -3.91 1.86
C CYS A 51 -5.12 -5.31 1.99
N SER A 52 -5.85 -6.36 1.60
CA SER A 52 -5.26 -7.70 1.53
C SER A 52 -4.30 -7.84 0.33
N VAL A 53 -3.49 -8.89 0.32
CA VAL A 53 -2.68 -9.26 -0.86
C VAL A 53 -3.56 -9.50 -2.09
N GLU A 54 -4.76 -10.04 -1.91
CA GLU A 54 -5.75 -10.14 -2.99
C GLU A 54 -6.19 -8.78 -3.52
N ASP A 55 -6.54 -7.84 -2.65
CA ASP A 55 -6.93 -6.48 -3.05
C ASP A 55 -5.80 -5.77 -3.81
N PHE A 56 -4.57 -5.95 -3.31
CA PHE A 56 -3.36 -5.47 -3.98
C PHE A 56 -3.23 -6.05 -5.38
N CYS A 57 -3.32 -7.38 -5.54
CA CYS A 57 -3.26 -8.03 -6.86
C CYS A 57 -4.37 -7.53 -7.80
N ASN A 58 -5.60 -7.39 -7.29
CA ASN A 58 -6.75 -6.96 -8.06
C ASN A 58 -6.67 -5.49 -8.52
N SER A 59 -6.02 -4.63 -7.73
CA SER A 59 -5.78 -3.23 -8.09
C SER A 59 -4.75 -3.07 -9.23
N ILE A 60 -3.78 -4.00 -9.34
CA ILE A 60 -2.83 -4.03 -10.45
C ILE A 60 -3.51 -4.63 -11.68
N HIS A 61 -4.00 -5.88 -11.58
CA HIS A 61 -4.74 -6.55 -12.64
C HIS A 61 -5.41 -7.84 -12.12
N LYS A 62 -6.70 -8.05 -12.41
CA LYS A 62 -7.51 -9.19 -11.91
C LYS A 62 -6.91 -10.58 -12.18
N GLU A 63 -6.13 -10.74 -13.25
CA GLU A 63 -5.53 -12.02 -13.61
C GLU A 63 -4.33 -12.41 -12.72
N ILE A 64 -3.71 -11.43 -12.05
CA ILE A 64 -2.55 -11.67 -11.18
C ILE A 64 -2.94 -12.57 -10.00
N THR A 65 -4.11 -12.32 -9.41
CA THR A 65 -4.65 -13.11 -8.30
C THR A 65 -4.76 -14.60 -8.66
N LYS A 66 -5.18 -14.93 -9.88
CA LYS A 66 -5.33 -16.31 -10.35
C LYS A 66 -4.00 -17.02 -10.60
N GLN A 67 -3.00 -16.26 -11.04
CA GLN A 67 -1.67 -16.78 -11.37
C GLN A 67 -0.73 -16.79 -10.16
N MET A 68 -1.10 -16.14 -9.06
CA MET A 68 -0.26 -16.06 -7.86
C MET A 68 -0.05 -17.46 -7.26
N LYS A 69 1.21 -17.80 -6.99
CA LYS A 69 1.60 -18.96 -6.19
C LYS A 69 1.77 -18.58 -4.71
N TYR A 70 2.44 -17.46 -4.45
CA TYR A 70 2.58 -16.83 -3.14
C TYR A 70 3.04 -15.37 -3.33
N ALA A 71 2.89 -14.56 -2.29
CA ALA A 71 3.54 -13.26 -2.20
C ALA A 71 4.67 -13.32 -1.16
N VAL A 72 5.68 -12.47 -1.33
CA VAL A 72 6.69 -12.18 -0.30
C VAL A 72 6.52 -10.74 0.13
N VAL A 73 6.35 -10.53 1.43
CA VAL A 73 6.11 -9.20 2.02
C VAL A 73 7.28 -8.83 2.92
N TRP A 74 7.73 -7.58 2.81
CA TRP A 74 8.67 -6.94 3.74
C TRP A 74 8.01 -5.69 4.29
N GLY A 75 8.04 -5.50 5.61
CA GLY A 75 7.45 -4.35 6.26
C GLY A 75 6.80 -4.73 7.59
N SER A 76 5.95 -3.85 8.12
CA SER A 76 5.36 -3.98 9.45
C SER A 76 4.32 -5.10 9.54
N SER A 77 3.67 -5.47 8.42
CA SER A 77 2.74 -6.61 8.41
C SER A 77 3.45 -7.97 8.43
N ALA A 78 4.74 -8.02 8.10
CA ALA A 78 5.54 -9.24 8.09
C ALA A 78 6.23 -9.46 9.43
N LYS A 79 6.10 -10.66 10.01
CA LYS A 79 6.77 -11.04 11.27
C LYS A 79 8.29 -11.15 11.13
N HIS A 80 8.79 -11.35 9.92
CA HIS A 80 10.21 -11.59 9.65
C HIS A 80 10.77 -10.51 8.72
N SER A 81 11.78 -9.78 9.19
CA SER A 81 12.43 -8.68 8.47
C SER A 81 13.11 -9.10 7.16
N ARG A 82 13.46 -10.39 7.00
CA ARG A 82 14.05 -10.94 5.76
C ARG A 82 13.04 -11.18 4.64
N GLY A 83 11.75 -10.94 4.92
CA GLY A 83 10.65 -11.22 4.02
C GLY A 83 9.89 -12.46 4.45
N GLN A 84 8.57 -12.36 4.46
CA GLN A 84 7.67 -13.46 4.82
C GLN A 84 6.87 -13.90 3.59
N LYS A 85 6.80 -15.22 3.37
CA LYS A 85 5.87 -15.79 2.38
C LYS A 85 4.46 -15.77 2.94
N VAL A 86 3.52 -15.24 2.17
CA VAL A 86 2.12 -15.08 2.58
C VAL A 86 1.16 -15.48 1.46
N GLY A 87 -0.10 -15.72 1.84
CA GLY A 87 -1.21 -16.00 0.94
C GLY A 87 -2.00 -14.73 0.59
N LEU A 88 -3.15 -14.93 -0.07
CA LEU A 88 -4.05 -13.87 -0.52
C LEU A 88 -4.71 -13.11 0.64
N ASP A 89 -5.05 -13.81 1.72
CA ASP A 89 -5.76 -13.26 2.88
C ASP A 89 -4.88 -12.39 3.80
N HIS A 90 -3.58 -12.29 3.51
CA HIS A 90 -2.66 -11.51 4.35
C HIS A 90 -2.98 -10.02 4.21
N VAL A 91 -3.20 -9.36 5.35
CA VAL A 91 -3.50 -7.93 5.43
C VAL A 91 -2.19 -7.15 5.38
N LEU A 92 -2.11 -6.19 4.46
CA LEU A 92 -0.95 -5.32 4.28
C LEU A 92 -1.07 -4.06 5.14
N GLU A 93 0.07 -3.53 5.53
CA GLU A 93 0.24 -2.27 6.27
C GLU A 93 0.87 -1.21 5.37
N ASP A 94 0.77 0.06 5.80
CA ASP A 94 1.34 1.18 5.05
C ASP A 94 2.86 1.02 4.93
N GLU A 95 3.37 1.33 3.74
CA GLU A 95 4.77 1.21 3.33
C GLU A 95 5.32 -0.23 3.20
N ASP A 96 4.45 -1.24 3.22
CA ASP A 96 4.86 -2.61 2.89
C ASP A 96 5.40 -2.73 1.46
N VAL A 97 6.40 -3.59 1.28
CA VAL A 97 6.96 -3.97 -0.01
C VAL A 97 6.48 -5.38 -0.36
N VAL A 98 5.94 -5.56 -1.56
CA VAL A 98 5.37 -6.83 -2.02
C VAL A 98 6.03 -7.32 -3.31
N HIS A 99 6.44 -8.58 -3.28
CA HIS A 99 6.85 -9.35 -4.46
C HIS A 99 5.83 -10.46 -4.74
N ILE A 100 5.27 -10.47 -5.95
CA ILE A 100 4.33 -11.50 -6.39
C ILE A 100 5.09 -12.59 -7.14
N SER A 101 5.05 -13.82 -6.63
CA SER A 101 5.53 -14.98 -7.37
C SER A 101 4.36 -15.64 -8.10
N LYS A 102 4.45 -15.68 -9.43
CA LYS A 102 3.50 -16.39 -10.28
C LYS A 102 3.83 -17.89 -10.35
N LYS A 103 2.82 -18.70 -10.68
CA LYS A 103 2.97 -20.13 -11.02
C LYS A 103 3.83 -20.31 -12.26
#